data_AF-A0A8H3CIA6-F1
#
_entry.id   AF-A0A8H3CIA6-F1
#
_cell.length_a   1.000
_cell.length_b   1.000
_cell.length_c   1.000
_cell.angle_alpha   90.00
_cell.angle_beta   90.00
_cell.angle_gamma   90.00
#
_symmetry.space_group_name_H-M   'P 1'
#
loop_
_entity.id
_entity.type
_entity.pdbx_description
1 polymer ?
#
loop_
_entity_poly.entity_id
_entity_poly.type
_entity_poly.pdbx_seq_one_letter_code
_entity_poly.pdbx_strand_id
1 'polypeptide(L)'
;MSYISECRPVPEAAHPSIQYAAYLAANLIAACNFDVPTWEVALVPYFEIVTASPSLLPLPGNNNDEQEGEDLCNCRLLLTYGAKILLNTANLRLKCSHRYGLCGCHGSGKSTLMHAITNGQAEGFPPPNEACTFYIEHDIDGSDEETSVLQFILNDKRILCDKKEVVETLPRLRPAL
;
A
#
# COMPACT_ATOMS: atom_id res chain seq x y z
N MET A 1 53.53 -21.12 -24.62
CA MET A 1 52.41 -21.51 -25.49
C MET A 1 51.13 -21.16 -24.76
N SER A 2 50.51 -20.06 -25.20
CA SER A 2 49.30 -19.45 -24.66
C SER A 2 48.09 -20.37 -24.82
N TYR A 3 47.44 -20.73 -23.71
CA TYR A 3 46.09 -21.29 -23.72
C TYR A 3 45.14 -20.19 -24.17
N ILE A 4 44.61 -20.33 -25.38
CA ILE A 4 43.55 -19.47 -25.91
C ILE A 4 42.28 -19.85 -25.14
N SER A 5 41.87 -18.96 -24.24
CA SER A 5 40.53 -18.90 -23.67
C SER A 5 39.53 -18.81 -24.83
N GLU A 6 38.89 -19.92 -25.17
CA GLU A 6 37.81 -19.98 -26.16
C GLU A 6 36.64 -19.10 -25.68
N CYS A 7 36.60 -17.86 -26.18
CA CYS A 7 35.41 -17.05 -26.15
C CYS A 7 34.33 -17.80 -26.93
N ARG A 8 33.36 -18.41 -26.21
CA ARG A 8 32.13 -18.91 -26.83
C ARG A 8 31.51 -17.78 -27.66
N PRO A 9 31.07 -18.04 -28.91
CA PRO A 9 30.49 -17.01 -29.75
C PRO A 9 29.27 -16.41 -29.05
N VAL A 10 29.14 -15.07 -29.09
CA VAL A 10 27.96 -14.39 -28.57
C VAL A 10 26.74 -15.03 -29.23
N PRO A 11 25.81 -15.63 -28.46
CA PRO A 11 24.68 -16.32 -29.03
C PRO A 11 23.83 -15.33 -29.81
N GLU A 12 23.50 -15.70 -31.04
CA GLU A 12 22.61 -14.96 -31.91
C GLU A 12 21.27 -14.74 -31.17
N ALA A 13 20.69 -13.54 -31.27
CA ALA A 13 19.48 -13.13 -30.53
C ALA A 13 18.25 -14.04 -30.78
N ALA A 14 18.34 -14.95 -31.75
CA ALA A 14 17.34 -15.96 -32.09
C ALA A 14 17.44 -17.25 -31.25
N HIS A 15 18.39 -17.37 -30.31
CA HIS A 15 18.52 -18.61 -29.51
C HIS A 15 17.24 -18.89 -28.70
N PRO A 16 16.65 -20.10 -28.76
CA PRO A 16 15.38 -20.41 -28.10
C PRO A 16 15.37 -20.15 -26.59
N SER A 17 16.50 -20.32 -25.91
CA SER A 17 16.62 -20.01 -24.46
C SER A 17 16.50 -18.52 -24.16
N ILE A 18 16.98 -17.64 -25.04
CA ILE A 18 16.88 -16.18 -24.88
C ILE A 18 15.43 -15.74 -25.09
N GLN A 19 14.76 -16.30 -26.11
CA GLN A 19 13.34 -16.03 -26.35
C GLN A 19 12.46 -16.50 -25.20
N TYR A 20 12.75 -17.69 -24.65
CA TYR A 20 12.03 -18.23 -23.51
C TYR A 20 12.26 -17.39 -22.25
N ALA A 21 13.52 -17.00 -21.97
CA ALA A 21 13.84 -16.10 -20.85
C ALA A 21 13.14 -14.74 -20.98
N ALA A 22 13.08 -14.17 -22.20
CA ALA A 22 12.38 -12.92 -22.46
C ALA A 22 10.86 -13.05 -22.23
N TYR A 23 10.25 -14.16 -22.66
CA TYR A 23 8.83 -14.42 -22.43
C TYR A 23 8.52 -14.64 -20.94
N LEU A 24 9.39 -15.36 -20.23
CA LEU A 24 9.26 -15.57 -18.79
C LEU A 24 9.38 -14.25 -18.04
N ALA A 25 10.37 -13.42 -18.36
CA ALA A 25 10.52 -12.09 -17.80
C ALA A 25 9.30 -11.20 -18.10
N ALA A 26 8.78 -11.21 -19.34
CA ALA A 26 7.58 -10.48 -19.71
C ALA A 26 6.35 -10.92 -18.89
N ASN A 27 6.21 -12.23 -18.65
CA ASN A 27 5.13 -12.76 -17.82
C ASN A 27 5.27 -12.36 -16.34
N LEU A 28 6.49 -12.36 -15.80
CA LEU A 28 6.76 -11.89 -14.43
C LEU A 28 6.43 -10.40 -14.28
N ILE A 29 6.79 -9.57 -15.27
CA ILE A 29 6.43 -8.14 -15.31
C ILE A 29 4.91 -7.97 -15.39
N ALA A 30 4.23 -8.72 -16.27
CA ALA A 30 2.78 -8.66 -16.42
C ALA A 30 2.04 -9.08 -15.15
N ALA A 31 2.61 -9.99 -14.37
CA ALA A 31 2.10 -10.40 -13.06
C ALA A 31 2.46 -9.42 -11.93
N CYS A 32 3.12 -8.29 -12.22
CA CYS A 32 3.63 -7.34 -11.23
C CYS A 32 4.51 -7.99 -10.16
N ASN A 33 5.17 -9.11 -10.47
CA ASN A 33 6.09 -9.76 -9.55
C ASN A 33 7.47 -9.14 -9.74
N PHE A 34 7.95 -8.40 -8.75
CA PHE A 34 9.26 -7.72 -8.76
C PHE A 34 10.21 -8.26 -7.69
N ASP A 35 9.90 -9.44 -7.15
CA ASP A 35 10.72 -10.09 -6.14
C ASP A 35 12.01 -10.65 -6.76
N VAL A 36 13.16 -10.09 -6.38
CA VAL A 36 14.49 -10.41 -6.95
C VAL A 36 14.82 -11.91 -6.85
N PRO A 37 14.60 -12.62 -5.72
CA PRO A 37 14.80 -14.06 -5.63
C PRO A 37 13.99 -14.86 -6.65
N THR A 38 12.74 -14.47 -6.89
CA THR A 38 11.87 -15.14 -7.87
C THR A 38 12.42 -14.98 -9.30
N TRP A 39 12.93 -13.80 -9.62
CA TRP A 39 13.54 -13.52 -10.91
C TRP A 39 14.87 -14.26 -11.12
N GLU A 40 15.70 -14.32 -10.08
CA GLU A 40 16.96 -15.06 -10.11
C GLU A 40 16.70 -16.55 -10.36
N VAL A 41 15.82 -17.18 -9.56
CA VAL A 41 15.51 -18.61 -9.73
C VAL A 41 14.94 -18.92 -11.11
N ALA A 42 14.10 -18.03 -11.66
CA ALA A 42 13.44 -18.29 -12.93
C ALA A 42 14.31 -18.02 -14.16
N LEU A 43 15.24 -17.06 -14.10
CA LEU A 43 16.01 -16.62 -15.27
C LEU A 43 17.48 -17.06 -15.27
N VAL A 44 18.11 -17.26 -14.09
CA VAL A 44 19.53 -17.66 -13.97
C VAL A 44 19.86 -18.93 -14.76
N PRO A 45 19.05 -20.00 -14.75
CA PRO A 45 19.36 -21.22 -15.52
C PRO A 45 19.46 -20.98 -17.04
N TYR A 46 18.73 -19.99 -17.56
CA TYR A 46 18.75 -19.63 -18.98
C TYR A 46 19.90 -18.68 -19.31
N PHE A 47 20.31 -17.83 -18.36
CA PHE A 47 21.46 -16.93 -18.52
C PHE A 47 22.79 -17.67 -18.42
N GLU A 48 22.93 -18.67 -17.55
CA GLU A 48 24.15 -19.50 -17.44
C GLU A 48 24.51 -20.23 -18.75
N ILE A 49 23.50 -20.54 -19.57
CA ILE A 49 23.67 -21.17 -20.89
C ILE A 49 24.22 -20.16 -21.93
N VAL A 50 23.93 -18.87 -21.73
CA VAL A 50 24.06 -17.82 -22.75
C VAL A 50 25.24 -16.88 -22.45
N THR A 51 25.57 -16.63 -21.19
CA THR A 51 26.61 -15.67 -20.79
C THR A 51 27.79 -16.37 -20.13
N ALA A 52 29.00 -16.11 -20.61
CA ALA A 52 30.24 -16.67 -20.07
C ALA A 52 30.76 -15.95 -18.81
N SER A 53 30.13 -14.85 -18.41
CA SER A 53 30.48 -14.07 -17.21
C SER A 53 29.21 -13.56 -16.51
N PRO A 54 28.98 -13.90 -15.24
CA PRO A 54 27.75 -13.61 -14.51
C PRO A 54 27.80 -12.22 -13.84
N SER A 55 28.28 -11.19 -14.53
CA SER A 55 28.25 -9.84 -13.97
C SER A 55 26.93 -9.17 -14.35
N LEU A 56 25.89 -9.43 -13.56
CA LEU A 56 24.66 -8.64 -13.57
C LEU A 56 25.02 -7.21 -13.17
N LEU A 57 24.67 -6.25 -14.01
CA LEU A 57 24.84 -4.82 -13.68
C LEU A 57 24.05 -4.52 -12.40
N PRO A 58 24.62 -3.73 -11.46
CA PRO A 58 23.87 -3.31 -10.28
C PRO A 58 22.58 -2.63 -10.73
N LEU A 59 21.44 -3.17 -10.30
CA LEU A 59 20.15 -2.55 -10.53
C LEU A 59 20.17 -1.15 -9.90
N PRO A 60 19.64 -0.11 -10.57
CA PRO A 60 19.54 1.22 -9.97
C PRO A 60 18.79 1.06 -8.66
N GLY A 61 19.45 1.46 -7.56
CA GLY A 61 18.93 1.29 -6.21
C GLY A 61 17.51 1.82 -6.13
N ASN A 62 16.61 0.99 -5.60
CA ASN A 62 15.29 1.43 -5.21
C ASN A 62 15.48 2.61 -4.26
N ASN A 63 15.11 3.82 -4.70
CA ASN A 63 14.94 4.98 -3.83
C ASN A 63 13.70 4.73 -2.96
N ASN A 64 13.76 3.72 -2.11
CA ASN A 64 12.77 3.53 -1.08
C ASN A 64 13.09 4.56 -0.02
N ASP A 65 12.36 5.67 -0.06
CA ASP A 65 12.44 6.74 0.94
C ASP A 65 12.58 6.13 2.35
N GLU A 66 13.76 6.31 2.96
CA GLU A 66 14.12 5.86 4.31
C GLU A 66 13.39 6.69 5.37
N GLN A 67 12.07 6.81 5.25
CA GLN A 67 11.25 7.39 6.30
C GLN A 67 11.13 6.35 7.42
N GLU A 68 11.76 6.63 8.55
CA GLU A 68 11.63 5.87 9.79
C GLU A 68 10.14 5.68 10.14
N GLY A 69 9.74 4.44 10.44
CA GLY A 69 8.38 4.09 10.85
C GLY A 69 7.75 2.98 10.02
N GLU A 70 7.03 2.10 10.71
CA GLU A 70 6.26 1.00 10.13
C GLU A 70 5.13 1.53 9.23
N ASP A 71 4.98 0.94 8.05
CA ASP A 71 3.93 1.30 7.10
C ASP A 71 2.58 0.76 7.61
N LEU A 72 1.60 1.65 7.80
CA LEU A 72 0.22 1.31 8.16
C LEU A 72 -0.59 0.87 6.93
N CYS A 73 -0.40 1.51 5.78
CA CYS A 73 -1.00 1.12 4.50
C CYS A 73 -0.08 1.55 3.37
N ASN A 74 0.05 0.70 2.36
CA ASN A 74 0.64 1.04 1.07
C ASN A 74 -0.30 0.54 -0.03
N CYS A 75 -1.20 1.41 -0.46
CA CYS A 75 -2.40 1.03 -1.19
C CYS A 75 -2.56 1.90 -2.44
N ARG A 76 -2.97 1.29 -3.56
CA ARG A 76 -3.26 2.01 -4.81
C ARG A 76 -4.76 2.26 -4.91
N LEU A 77 -5.16 3.52 -4.80
CA LEU A 77 -6.55 3.92 -4.72
C LEU A 77 -7.13 4.29 -6.08
N LEU A 78 -8.31 3.76 -6.36
CA LEU A 78 -9.22 4.21 -7.41
C LEU A 78 -10.51 4.67 -6.75
N LEU A 79 -10.83 5.96 -6.84
CA LEU A 79 -12.03 6.51 -6.20
C LEU A 79 -12.96 7.10 -7.24
N THR A 80 -14.19 6.62 -7.25
CA THR A 80 -15.26 7.12 -8.11
C THR A 80 -16.46 7.51 -7.26
N TYR A 81 -17.10 8.62 -7.61
CA TYR A 81 -18.34 9.07 -6.98
C TYR A 81 -19.40 9.25 -8.06
N GLY A 82 -20.36 8.33 -8.10
CA GLY A 82 -21.32 8.22 -9.20
C GLY A 82 -20.61 7.99 -10.54
N ALA A 83 -20.82 8.89 -11.50
CA ALA A 83 -20.17 8.85 -12.81
C ALA A 83 -18.82 9.59 -12.88
N LYS A 84 -18.37 10.22 -11.79
CA LYS A 84 -17.15 11.04 -11.76
C LYS A 84 -15.99 10.28 -11.12
N ILE A 85 -14.90 10.12 -11.85
CA ILE A 85 -13.63 9.64 -11.29
C ILE A 85 -12.98 10.78 -10.51
N LEU A 86 -12.79 10.59 -9.20
CA LEU A 86 -12.13 11.55 -8.32
C LEU A 86 -10.63 11.30 -8.25
N LEU A 87 -10.24 10.02 -8.13
CA LEU A 87 -8.84 9.60 -8.10
C LEU A 87 -8.64 8.46 -9.08
N ASN A 88 -7.64 8.62 -9.95
CA ASN A 88 -7.23 7.60 -10.89
C ASN A 88 -5.87 7.04 -10.46
N THR A 89 -5.85 5.82 -9.93
CA THR A 89 -4.62 5.08 -9.59
C THR A 89 -3.61 5.86 -8.73
N ALA A 90 -4.10 6.50 -7.67
CA ALA A 90 -3.26 7.25 -6.75
C ALA A 90 -2.59 6.32 -5.73
N ASN A 91 -1.30 6.52 -5.45
CA ASN A 91 -0.61 5.75 -4.41
C ASN A 91 -0.79 6.47 -3.06
N LEU A 92 -1.40 5.79 -2.08
CA LEU A 92 -1.52 6.26 -0.71
C LEU A 92 -0.64 5.39 0.18
N ARG A 93 0.38 6.02 0.79
CA ARG A 93 1.22 5.40 1.81
C ARG A 93 1.04 6.15 3.13
N LEU A 94 0.58 5.45 4.15
CA LEU A 94 0.44 5.97 5.51
C LEU A 94 1.37 5.20 6.43
N LYS A 95 2.03 5.90 7.35
CA LYS A 95 2.90 5.32 8.38
C LYS A 95 2.27 5.46 9.76
N CYS A 96 2.58 4.52 10.64
CA CYS A 96 2.16 4.58 12.04
C CYS A 96 2.75 5.80 12.74
N SER A 97 2.00 6.39 13.69
CA SER A 97 2.43 7.54 14.49
C SER A 97 2.68 8.86 13.72
N HIS A 98 2.23 8.98 12.47
CA HIS A 98 2.31 10.22 11.70
C HIS A 98 0.97 10.94 11.61
N ARG A 99 1.03 12.28 11.52
CA ARG A 99 -0.14 13.14 11.32
C ARG A 99 -0.16 13.62 9.89
N TYR A 100 -1.27 13.36 9.19
CA TYR A 100 -1.44 13.72 7.78
C TYR A 100 -2.54 14.76 7.63
N GLY A 101 -2.36 15.68 6.67
CA GLY A 101 -3.36 16.68 6.29
C GLY A 101 -3.68 16.55 4.81
N LEU A 102 -4.97 16.49 4.47
CA LEU A 102 -5.42 16.42 3.09
C LEU A 102 -5.77 17.82 2.56
N CYS A 103 -4.97 18.32 1.63
CA CYS A 103 -5.14 19.64 1.02
C CYS A 103 -5.63 19.52 -0.43
N GLY A 104 -6.41 20.50 -0.88
CA GLY A 104 -6.95 20.54 -2.25
C GLY A 104 -8.07 21.56 -2.42
N CYS A 105 -8.54 21.76 -3.65
CA CYS A 105 -9.66 22.66 -3.94
C CYS A 105 -10.97 22.16 -3.30
N HIS A 106 -11.94 23.06 -3.12
CA HIS A 106 -13.28 22.65 -2.71
C HIS A 106 -13.91 21.81 -3.83
N GLY A 107 -14.50 20.66 -3.49
CA GLY A 107 -15.06 19.72 -4.47
C GLY A 107 -14.04 18.79 -5.16
N SER A 108 -12.77 18.76 -4.72
CA SER A 108 -11.77 17.81 -5.23
C SER A 108 -11.95 16.37 -4.72
N GLY A 109 -12.95 16.12 -3.85
CA GLY A 109 -13.21 14.79 -3.29
C GLY A 109 -12.51 14.49 -1.96
N LYS A 110 -12.08 15.52 -1.21
CA LYS A 110 -11.39 15.35 0.09
C LYS A 110 -12.21 14.58 1.11
N SER A 111 -13.42 15.05 1.40
CA SER A 111 -14.34 14.36 2.30
C SER A 111 -14.74 13.00 1.73
N THR A 112 -14.93 12.90 0.41
CA THR A 112 -15.24 11.62 -0.25
C THR A 112 -14.12 10.59 -0.06
N LEU A 113 -12.84 11.00 -0.13
CA LEU A 113 -11.71 10.12 0.16
C LEU A 113 -11.71 9.70 1.63
N MET A 114 -11.95 10.63 2.56
CA MET A 114 -12.02 10.27 3.98
C MET A 114 -13.15 9.28 4.28
N HIS A 115 -14.33 9.49 3.71
CA HIS A 115 -15.46 8.56 3.82
C HIS A 115 -15.17 7.19 3.17
N ALA A 116 -14.49 7.18 2.03
CA ALA A 116 -14.15 5.92 1.35
C ALA A 116 -13.18 5.07 2.16
N ILE A 117 -12.23 5.70 2.86
CA ILE A 117 -11.29 5.00 3.76
C ILE A 117 -12.05 4.40 4.95
N THR A 118 -12.93 5.18 5.60
CA THR A 118 -13.63 4.72 6.80
C THR A 118 -14.71 3.68 6.52
N ASN A 119 -15.26 3.67 5.31
CA ASN A 119 -16.21 2.66 4.84
C ASN A 119 -15.52 1.43 4.21
N GLY A 120 -14.18 1.40 4.12
CA GLY A 120 -13.45 0.28 3.51
C GLY A 120 -13.67 0.16 2.00
N GLN A 121 -14.04 1.24 1.32
CA GLN A 121 -14.18 1.29 -0.15
C GLN A 121 -12.83 1.53 -0.85
N ALA A 122 -11.80 1.83 -0.08
CA ALA A 122 -10.43 1.98 -0.55
C ALA A 122 -9.79 0.59 -0.78
N GLU A 123 -9.57 0.21 -2.04
CA GLU A 123 -8.91 -1.04 -2.37
C GLU A 123 -7.49 -1.12 -1.78
N GLY A 124 -7.19 -2.25 -1.12
CA GLY A 124 -5.91 -2.49 -0.47
C GLY A 124 -5.75 -1.88 0.92
N PHE A 125 -6.71 -1.07 1.39
CA PHE A 125 -6.65 -0.54 2.76
C PHE A 125 -6.88 -1.67 3.78
N PRO A 126 -6.08 -1.74 4.87
CA PRO A 126 -6.21 -2.76 5.89
C PRO A 126 -7.63 -2.79 6.50
N PRO A 127 -8.16 -3.98 6.83
CA PRO A 127 -9.49 -4.11 7.40
C PRO A 127 -9.55 -3.43 8.79
N PRO A 128 -10.76 -3.13 9.29
CA PRO A 128 -10.95 -2.46 10.58
C PRO A 128 -10.37 -3.22 11.79
N ASN A 129 -10.07 -4.52 11.62
CA ASN A 129 -9.41 -5.33 12.63
C ASN A 129 -7.91 -5.01 12.78
N GLU A 130 -7.27 -4.55 11.72
CA GLU A 130 -5.84 -4.22 11.69
C GLU A 130 -5.63 -2.70 11.81
N ALA A 131 -6.44 -1.92 11.10
CA ALA A 131 -6.44 -0.46 11.19
C ALA A 131 -7.84 0.05 11.57
N CYS A 132 -8.03 0.39 12.84
CA CYS A 132 -9.28 0.96 13.30
C CYS A 132 -9.38 2.43 12.89
N THR A 133 -10.19 2.73 11.89
CA THR A 133 -10.43 4.10 11.39
C THR A 133 -11.75 4.66 11.89
N PHE A 134 -11.70 5.86 12.48
CA PHE A 134 -12.89 6.61 12.88
C PHE A 134 -13.04 7.86 12.02
N TYR A 135 -14.26 8.09 11.54
CA TYR A 135 -14.63 9.34 10.86
C TYR A 135 -15.37 10.22 11.86
N ILE A 136 -14.91 11.46 12.03
CA ILE A 136 -15.59 12.43 12.90
C ILE A 136 -16.49 13.26 12.00
N GLU A 137 -17.80 13.09 12.18
CA GLU A 137 -18.80 13.90 11.49
C GLU A 137 -19.01 15.22 12.24
N HIS A 138 -19.31 16.28 11.49
CA HIS A 138 -19.62 17.59 12.04
C HIS A 138 -21.10 17.78 12.37
N ASP A 139 -21.96 16.91 11.82
CA ASP A 139 -23.39 16.93 12.05
C ASP A 139 -23.76 15.79 13.00
N ILE A 140 -24.56 16.11 14.01
CA ILE A 140 -25.20 15.12 14.88
C ILE A 140 -26.59 14.88 14.30
N ASP A 141 -26.93 13.63 14.02
CA ASP A 141 -28.27 13.27 13.59
C ASP A 141 -29.27 13.63 14.72
N GLY A 142 -30.33 14.38 14.38
CA GLY A 142 -31.35 14.82 15.35
C GLY A 142 -32.10 13.67 16.04
N SER A 143 -31.86 12.42 15.66
CA SER A 143 -32.38 11.23 16.36
C SER A 143 -31.69 10.96 17.70
N ASP A 144 -30.50 11.54 17.95
CA ASP A 144 -29.71 11.30 19.16
C ASP A 144 -29.82 12.43 20.21
N GLU A 145 -30.76 13.37 20.03
CA GLU A 145 -30.94 14.53 20.92
C GLU A 145 -31.18 14.15 22.39
N GLU A 146 -31.83 13.01 22.65
CA GLU A 146 -32.14 12.52 24.01
C GLU A 146 -31.06 11.56 24.56
N THR A 147 -30.09 11.14 23.74
CA THR A 147 -29.10 10.13 24.12
C THR A 147 -27.93 10.78 24.86
N SER A 148 -27.67 10.36 26.10
CA SER A 148 -26.49 10.82 26.85
C SER A 148 -25.18 10.42 26.14
N VAL A 149 -24.12 11.24 26.27
CA VAL A 149 -22.80 10.97 25.68
C VAL A 149 -22.26 9.58 26.03
N LEU A 150 -22.49 9.13 27.27
CA LEU A 150 -22.11 7.79 27.71
C LEU A 150 -22.85 6.68 26.94
N GLN A 151 -24.16 6.84 26.74
CA GLN A 151 -24.96 5.89 25.96
C GLN A 151 -24.53 5.87 24.49
N PHE A 152 -24.23 7.03 23.91
CA PHE A 152 -23.76 7.14 22.54
C PHE A 152 -22.45 6.36 22.31
N ILE A 153 -21.45 6.55 23.18
CA ILE A 153 -20.17 5.84 23.11
C ILE A 153 -20.36 4.32 23.30
N LEU A 154 -21.26 3.91 24.21
CA LEU A 154 -21.52 2.50 24.48
C LEU A 154 -22.34 1.79 23.39
N ASN A 155 -23.10 2.54 22.60
CA ASN A 155 -23.84 2.00 21.47
C ASN A 155 -22.92 1.71 20.28
N ASP A 156 -21.75 2.35 20.20
CA ASP A 156 -20.78 2.09 19.13
C ASP A 156 -20.08 0.74 19.35
N LYS A 157 -20.48 -0.25 18.57
CA LYS A 157 -19.93 -1.62 18.59
C LYS A 157 -18.45 -1.69 18.21
N ARG A 158 -17.87 -0.63 17.65
CA ARG A 158 -16.45 -0.55 17.30
C ARG A 158 -15.57 -0.29 18.53
N ILE A 159 -16.16 0.27 19.59
CA ILE A 159 -15.46 0.59 20.83
C ILE A 159 -15.58 -0.64 21.74
N LEU A 160 -14.55 -1.47 21.74
CA LEU A 160 -14.44 -2.69 22.57
C LEU A 160 -14.13 -2.38 24.04
N CYS A 161 -14.79 -1.38 24.63
CA CYS A 161 -14.51 -0.92 25.99
C CYS A 161 -15.69 -1.17 26.93
N ASP A 162 -15.38 -1.49 28.19
CA ASP A 162 -16.39 -1.66 29.22
C ASP A 162 -16.90 -0.30 29.74
N LYS A 163 -18.16 -0.27 30.22
CA LYS A 163 -18.78 0.95 30.80
C LYS A 163 -17.91 1.61 31.86
N LYS A 164 -17.18 0.82 32.65
CA LYS A 164 -16.32 1.31 33.73
C LYS A 164 -15.09 2.04 33.18
N GLU A 165 -14.48 1.52 32.13
CA GLU A 165 -13.30 2.11 31.47
C GLU A 165 -13.65 3.43 30.78
N VAL A 166 -14.83 3.48 30.14
CA VAL A 166 -15.33 4.71 29.52
C VAL A 166 -15.54 5.81 30.58
N VAL A 167 -16.13 5.47 31.73
CA VAL A 167 -16.34 6.44 32.82
C VAL A 167 -15.03 6.91 33.45
N GLU A 168 -14.00 6.06 33.49
CA GLU A 168 -12.67 6.43 34.00
C GLU A 168 -11.84 7.27 33.02
N THR A 169 -12.00 7.04 31.71
CA THR A 169 -11.25 7.73 30.66
C THR A 169 -11.82 9.11 30.30
N LEU A 170 -13.14 9.29 30.35
CA LEU A 170 -13.79 10.59 30.07
C LEU A 170 -13.27 11.76 30.92
N PRO A 171 -13.04 11.61 32.24
CA PRO A 171 -12.41 12.65 33.05
C PRO A 171 -10.97 12.99 32.62
N ARG A 172 -10.23 12.02 32.07
CA ARG A 172 -8.84 12.21 31.62
C ARG A 172 -8.74 12.96 30.30
N LEU A 173 -9.81 12.95 29.50
CA LEU A 173 -9.91 13.69 28.23
C LEU A 173 -10.18 15.19 28.43
N ARG A 174 -10.48 15.63 29.66
CA ARG A 174 -10.54 17.07 29.95
C ARG A 174 -9.16 17.65 29.61
N PRO A 175 -9.08 18.65 28.71
CA PRO A 175 -7.84 19.36 28.52
C PRO A 175 -7.39 19.88 29.87
N ALA A 176 -6.13 19.68 30.22
CA ALA A 176 -5.51 20.41 31.32
C ALA A 176 -5.60 21.91 30.94
N LEU A 177 -6.63 22.58 31.47
CA LEU A 177 -6.73 24.03 31.51
C LEU A 177 -5.92 24.53 32.71
#